data_AF-A0A2V1CRA3-F1
#
_entry.id   AF-A0A2V1CRA3-F1
#
_cell.length_a   1.000
_cell.length_b   1.000
_cell.length_c   1.000
_cell.angle_alpha   90.00
_cell.angle_beta   90.00
_cell.angle_gamma   90.00
#
_symmetry.space_group_name_H-M   'P 1'
#
loop_
_entity.id
_entity.type
_entity.pdbx_description
1 polymer ?
#
loop_
_entity_poly.entity_id
_entity_poly.type
_entity_poly.pdbx_seq_one_letter_code
_entity_poly.pdbx_strand_id
1 'polypeptide(L)'
;MAHTKSTEHDAPAHQPTIFLIRHGEKPPKINGKDQDGLSAQGEQRATGLVNVFGKNSLFDIGYILAQHPKKDGSRARPHQTVLPIATSLGLKVDTSIDRDSYAKVAKAATHFKGPGNVLICWEHKALTDIVREIGVLKEWVYPSRFDIIWAVKPPYDVLEVVGSEGIAGLDDGIGGVGPVVGIEDEIGEVGGKGDGEEVGVGLMQTNIAIN
;
A
#
# COMPACT_ATOMS: atom_id res chain seq x y z
N MET A 1 -18.21 -28.23 47.69
CA MET A 1 -17.48 -28.25 46.41
C MET A 1 -17.38 -26.81 45.93
N ALA A 2 -16.16 -26.26 45.93
CA ALA A 2 -15.91 -24.86 45.61
C ALA A 2 -15.99 -24.64 44.08
N HIS A 3 -16.62 -23.53 43.71
CA HIS A 3 -16.75 -23.04 42.34
C HIS A 3 -15.40 -22.58 41.80
N THR A 4 -15.07 -22.95 40.58
CA THR A 4 -14.10 -22.21 39.76
C THR A 4 -14.82 -21.75 38.50
N LYS A 5 -15.31 -20.51 38.53
CA LYS A 5 -15.74 -19.78 37.34
C LYS A 5 -14.47 -19.20 36.72
N SER A 6 -13.98 -19.83 35.66
CA SER A 6 -12.87 -19.32 34.87
C SER A 6 -13.31 -17.99 34.25
N THR A 7 -12.71 -16.89 34.70
CA THR A 7 -12.80 -15.60 34.03
C THR A 7 -11.87 -15.66 32.82
N GLU A 8 -12.45 -15.88 31.64
CA GLU A 8 -11.77 -15.54 30.38
C GLU A 8 -11.57 -14.02 30.38
N HIS A 9 -10.32 -13.59 30.47
CA HIS A 9 -9.93 -12.21 30.25
C HIS A 9 -10.11 -11.92 28.76
N ASP A 10 -11.14 -11.15 28.40
CA ASP A 10 -11.27 -10.54 27.07
C ASP A 10 -9.97 -9.76 26.78
N ALA A 11 -9.20 -10.25 25.82
CA ALA A 11 -8.13 -9.46 25.23
C ALA A 11 -8.74 -8.16 24.68
N PRO A 12 -8.07 -7.00 24.78
CA PRO A 12 -8.59 -5.76 24.23
C PRO A 12 -8.93 -5.99 22.76
N ALA A 13 -10.15 -5.59 22.35
CA ALA A 13 -10.62 -5.79 20.99
C ALA A 13 -9.65 -5.14 20.01
N HIS A 14 -9.00 -5.97 19.18
CA HIS A 14 -8.10 -5.51 18.12
C HIS A 14 -8.79 -4.44 17.27
N GLN A 15 -8.12 -3.31 17.09
CA GLN A 15 -8.57 -2.23 16.22
C GLN A 15 -7.63 -2.20 15.01
N PRO A 16 -8.13 -2.54 13.81
CA PRO A 16 -7.27 -2.68 12.65
C PRO A 16 -6.73 -1.32 12.18
N THR A 17 -5.52 -1.33 11.65
CA THR A 17 -5.13 -0.26 10.72
C THR A 17 -5.89 -0.46 9.41
N ILE A 18 -6.38 0.63 8.82
CA ILE A 18 -7.08 0.60 7.53
C ILE A 18 -6.13 1.13 6.47
N PHE A 19 -5.76 0.27 5.53
CA PHE A 19 -4.96 0.63 4.36
C PHE A 19 -5.87 0.85 3.15
N LEU A 20 -5.57 1.87 2.35
CA LEU A 20 -6.34 2.20 1.16
C LEU A 20 -5.41 2.34 -0.05
N ILE A 21 -5.78 1.66 -1.13
CA ILE A 21 -5.09 1.71 -2.43
C ILE A 21 -6.08 1.95 -3.57
N ARG A 22 -5.58 2.50 -4.66
CA ARG A 22 -6.35 2.63 -5.91
C ARG A 22 -6.33 1.30 -6.66
N HIS A 23 -7.33 1.06 -7.50
CA HIS A 23 -7.25 0.00 -8.51
C HIS A 23 -6.08 0.20 -9.49
N GLY A 24 -5.57 -0.89 -10.06
CA GLY A 24 -4.50 -0.86 -11.06
C GLY A 24 -4.87 -0.20 -12.40
N GLU A 25 -3.88 -0.03 -13.25
CA GLU A 25 -3.91 0.76 -14.47
C GLU A 25 -5.03 0.31 -15.43
N LYS A 26 -5.74 1.31 -16.00
CA LYS A 26 -6.80 1.07 -16.98
C LYS A 26 -6.20 0.77 -18.35
N PRO A 27 -6.85 -0.07 -19.17
CA PRO A 27 -6.49 -0.18 -20.59
C PRO A 27 -6.60 1.18 -21.29
N PRO A 28 -5.87 1.36 -22.41
CA PRO A 28 -6.04 2.53 -23.26
C PRO A 28 -7.51 2.71 -23.66
N LYS A 29 -7.95 3.97 -23.71
CA LYS A 29 -9.30 4.29 -24.17
C LYS A 29 -9.47 3.94 -25.64
N ILE A 30 -10.59 3.31 -25.99
CA ILE A 30 -11.01 3.10 -27.38
C ILE A 30 -12.12 4.09 -27.68
N ASN A 31 -11.95 4.93 -28.70
CA ASN A 31 -12.91 5.98 -29.07
C ASN A 31 -13.31 6.88 -27.89
N GLY A 32 -12.34 7.24 -27.04
CA GLY A 32 -12.55 8.08 -25.85
C GLY A 32 -13.22 7.40 -24.66
N LYS A 33 -13.57 6.11 -24.76
CA LYS A 33 -14.26 5.35 -23.72
C LYS A 33 -13.30 4.46 -22.93
N ASP A 34 -13.47 4.45 -21.62
CA ASP A 34 -12.79 3.50 -20.73
C ASP A 34 -13.19 2.06 -21.12
N GLN A 35 -12.21 1.17 -21.19
CA GLN A 35 -12.42 -0.27 -21.43
C GLN A 35 -12.38 -1.01 -20.12
N ASP A 36 -13.23 -2.01 -19.93
CA ASP A 36 -13.31 -2.77 -18.68
C ASP A 36 -12.02 -3.53 -18.35
N GLY A 37 -11.89 -3.89 -17.08
CA GLY A 37 -10.74 -4.64 -16.59
C GLY A 37 -9.44 -3.84 -16.45
N LEU A 38 -8.38 -4.54 -16.06
CA LEU A 38 -7.02 -4.01 -15.93
C LEU A 38 -6.32 -4.03 -17.29
N SER A 39 -5.39 -3.10 -17.48
CA SER A 39 -4.37 -3.21 -18.54
C SER A 39 -3.32 -4.25 -18.19
N ALA A 40 -2.42 -4.58 -19.12
CA ALA A 40 -1.25 -5.41 -18.82
C ALA A 40 -0.39 -4.85 -17.66
N GLN A 41 -0.23 -3.52 -17.58
CA GLN A 41 0.45 -2.87 -16.45
C GLN A 41 -0.34 -3.05 -15.14
N GLY A 42 -1.68 -2.92 -15.21
CA GLY A 42 -2.54 -3.13 -14.05
C GLY A 42 -2.52 -4.57 -13.54
N GLU A 43 -2.43 -5.56 -14.43
CA GLU A 43 -2.26 -6.98 -14.08
C GLU A 43 -0.88 -7.25 -13.46
N GLN A 44 0.17 -6.62 -13.99
CA GLN A 44 1.52 -6.66 -13.41
C GLN A 44 1.51 -6.08 -11.99
N ARG A 45 0.86 -4.93 -11.78
CA ARG A 45 0.68 -4.33 -10.45
C ARG A 45 -0.08 -5.25 -9.51
N ALA A 46 -1.24 -5.76 -9.93
CA ALA A 46 -2.06 -6.68 -9.12
C ALA A 46 -1.28 -7.91 -8.66
N THR A 47 -0.44 -8.46 -9.53
CA THR A 47 0.43 -9.59 -9.21
C THR A 47 1.55 -9.17 -8.24
N GLY A 48 2.21 -8.04 -8.50
CA GLY A 48 3.30 -7.54 -7.66
C GLY A 48 2.86 -7.16 -6.24
N LEU A 49 1.61 -6.75 -6.06
CA LEU A 49 1.02 -6.44 -4.76
C LEU A 49 1.02 -7.61 -3.77
N VAL A 50 1.15 -8.85 -4.25
CA VAL A 50 1.35 -10.03 -3.38
C VAL A 50 2.65 -9.90 -2.57
N ASN A 51 3.69 -9.28 -3.12
CA ASN A 51 4.94 -9.05 -2.39
C ASN A 51 4.81 -7.92 -1.36
N VAL A 52 3.85 -7.01 -1.55
CA VAL A 52 3.59 -5.87 -0.67
C VAL A 52 2.68 -6.27 0.48
N PHE A 53 1.58 -6.95 0.20
CA PHE A 53 0.50 -7.25 1.17
C PHE A 53 0.34 -8.74 1.49
N GLY A 54 1.23 -9.60 0.98
CA GLY A 54 1.15 -11.05 1.18
C GLY A 54 1.50 -11.51 2.59
N LYS A 55 1.57 -12.82 2.78
CA LYS A 55 1.62 -13.49 4.10
C LYS A 55 2.76 -13.03 5.03
N ASN A 56 3.89 -12.61 4.47
CA ASN A 56 5.07 -12.18 5.23
C ASN A 56 5.16 -10.65 5.37
N SER A 57 4.12 -9.93 4.96
CA SER A 57 4.08 -8.48 5.00
C SER A 57 3.83 -7.96 6.41
N LEU A 58 4.48 -6.85 6.75
CA LEU A 58 4.20 -6.07 7.96
C LEU A 58 2.81 -5.41 7.94
N PHE A 59 2.16 -5.34 6.77
CA PHE A 59 0.79 -4.86 6.66
C PHE A 59 -0.22 -5.81 7.31
N ASP A 60 0.11 -7.11 7.46
CA ASP A 60 -0.71 -8.13 8.15
C ASP A 60 -2.20 -8.07 7.78
N ILE A 61 -2.54 -8.24 6.50
CA ILE A 61 -3.91 -8.07 6.01
C ILE A 61 -4.78 -9.27 6.41
N GLY A 62 -5.87 -9.00 7.13
CA GLY A 62 -6.87 -9.99 7.55
C GLY A 62 -8.26 -9.81 6.92
N TYR A 63 -8.52 -8.65 6.30
CA TYR A 63 -9.78 -8.38 5.62
C TYR A 63 -9.56 -7.48 4.40
N ILE A 64 -10.21 -7.82 3.28
CA ILE A 64 -10.07 -7.11 2.02
C ILE A 64 -11.45 -6.67 1.53
N LEU A 65 -11.62 -5.37 1.36
CA LEU A 65 -12.79 -4.73 0.77
C LEU A 65 -12.45 -4.21 -0.62
N ALA A 66 -13.32 -4.48 -1.60
CA ALA A 66 -13.17 -3.90 -2.93
C ALA A 66 -14.53 -3.49 -3.51
N GLN A 67 -14.49 -2.52 -4.44
CA GLN A 67 -15.69 -2.02 -5.10
C GLN A 67 -16.49 -3.14 -5.75
N HIS A 68 -17.82 -3.12 -5.55
CA HIS A 68 -18.72 -4.08 -6.19
C HIS A 68 -18.58 -4.05 -7.72
N PRO A 69 -18.14 -5.15 -8.36
CA PRO A 69 -18.11 -5.26 -9.82
C PRO A 69 -19.52 -5.41 -10.37
N LYS A 70 -19.81 -4.82 -11.53
CA LYS A 70 -21.07 -5.07 -12.24
C LYS A 70 -20.97 -6.34 -13.09
N LYS A 71 -22.12 -6.94 -13.39
CA LYS A 71 -22.23 -8.15 -14.22
C LYS A 71 -21.71 -7.96 -15.65
N ASP A 72 -21.75 -6.73 -16.15
CA ASP A 72 -21.25 -6.37 -17.48
C ASP A 72 -19.71 -6.22 -17.55
N GLY A 73 -19.00 -6.45 -16.44
CA GLY A 73 -17.55 -6.29 -16.35
C GLY A 73 -17.10 -4.89 -15.94
N SER A 74 -17.99 -3.90 -16.00
CA SER A 74 -17.67 -2.58 -15.49
C SER A 74 -17.44 -2.62 -13.99
N ARG A 75 -16.61 -1.70 -13.49
CA ARG A 75 -16.21 -1.64 -12.07
C ARG A 75 -15.41 -2.86 -11.56
N ALA A 76 -14.94 -3.77 -12.42
CA ALA A 76 -14.19 -4.95 -12.00
C ALA A 76 -12.77 -4.67 -11.47
N ARG A 77 -12.16 -3.55 -11.84
CA ARG A 77 -10.73 -3.27 -11.58
C ARG A 77 -10.35 -3.35 -10.10
N PRO A 78 -11.08 -2.75 -9.14
CA PRO A 78 -10.70 -2.84 -7.73
C PRO A 78 -10.65 -4.29 -7.24
N HIS A 79 -11.67 -5.10 -7.56
CA HIS A 79 -11.67 -6.53 -7.24
C HIS A 79 -10.50 -7.27 -7.91
N GLN A 80 -10.27 -7.06 -9.21
CA GLN A 80 -9.16 -7.70 -9.94
C GLN A 80 -7.78 -7.31 -9.38
N THR A 81 -7.64 -6.09 -8.87
CA THR A 81 -6.38 -5.59 -8.30
C THR A 81 -5.99 -6.36 -7.04
N VAL A 82 -6.96 -6.65 -6.16
CA VAL A 82 -6.70 -7.30 -4.86
C VAL A 82 -6.90 -8.82 -4.85
N LEU A 83 -7.47 -9.38 -5.93
CA LEU A 83 -7.74 -10.82 -6.01
C LEU A 83 -6.47 -11.69 -5.84
N PRO A 84 -5.30 -11.34 -6.41
CA PRO A 84 -4.07 -12.10 -6.17
C PRO A 84 -3.64 -12.05 -4.69
N ILE A 85 -3.78 -10.90 -4.02
CA ILE A 85 -3.47 -10.73 -2.60
C ILE A 85 -4.37 -11.65 -1.76
N ALA A 86 -5.69 -11.59 -1.99
CA ALA A 86 -6.67 -12.40 -1.28
C ALA A 86 -6.38 -13.90 -1.45
N THR A 87 -6.05 -14.32 -2.67
CA THR A 87 -5.70 -15.70 -2.98
C THR A 87 -4.43 -16.14 -2.25
N SER A 88 -3.39 -15.30 -2.23
CA SER A 88 -2.14 -15.58 -1.50
C SER A 88 -2.33 -15.69 0.01
N LEU A 89 -3.28 -14.95 0.58
CA LEU A 89 -3.58 -14.95 2.00
C LEU A 89 -4.62 -16.00 2.41
N GLY A 90 -5.29 -16.64 1.43
CA GLY A 90 -6.43 -17.53 1.71
C GLY A 90 -7.69 -16.78 2.18
N LEU A 91 -7.82 -15.49 1.83
CA LEU A 91 -8.94 -14.63 2.17
C LEU A 91 -9.95 -14.54 1.01
N LYS A 92 -11.16 -14.07 1.32
CA LYS A 92 -12.14 -13.64 0.31
C LYS A 92 -12.07 -12.13 0.15
N VAL A 93 -12.29 -11.65 -1.08
CA VAL A 93 -12.52 -10.23 -1.32
C VAL A 93 -14.00 -9.94 -1.04
N ASP A 94 -14.27 -9.06 -0.09
CA ASP A 94 -15.62 -8.57 0.16
C ASP A 94 -15.96 -7.47 -0.85
N THR A 95 -16.82 -7.83 -1.80
CA THR A 95 -17.38 -6.92 -2.80
C THR A 95 -18.86 -6.66 -2.55
N SER A 96 -19.38 -6.84 -1.35
CA SER A 96 -20.82 -6.73 -1.07
C SER A 96 -21.35 -5.29 -1.03
N ILE A 97 -20.45 -4.31 -0.94
CA ILE A 97 -20.79 -2.88 -0.77
C ILE A 97 -20.75 -2.16 -2.12
N ASP A 98 -21.83 -1.45 -2.43
CA ASP A 98 -21.93 -0.66 -3.67
C ASP A 98 -20.89 0.48 -3.73
N ARG A 99 -20.51 0.87 -4.97
CA ARG A 99 -19.51 1.90 -5.28
C ARG A 99 -19.68 3.18 -4.48
N ASP A 100 -20.90 3.67 -4.32
CA ASP A 100 -21.16 5.01 -3.79
C ASP A 100 -21.61 4.95 -2.30
N SER A 101 -21.54 3.77 -1.66
CA SER A 101 -21.93 3.54 -0.25
C SER A 101 -20.77 3.71 0.74
N TYR A 102 -20.06 4.84 0.70
CA TYR A 102 -18.81 5.05 1.45
C TYR A 102 -18.95 4.86 2.97
N ALA A 103 -20.04 5.33 3.58
CA ALA A 103 -20.30 5.14 5.01
C ALA A 103 -20.38 3.65 5.41
N LYS A 104 -20.89 2.79 4.51
CA LYS A 104 -20.91 1.33 4.75
C LYS A 104 -19.52 0.73 4.67
N VAL A 105 -18.67 1.20 3.74
CA VAL A 105 -17.26 0.78 3.63
C VAL A 105 -16.51 1.16 4.90
N ALA A 106 -16.61 2.42 5.33
CA ALA A 106 -15.98 2.90 6.56
C ALA A 106 -16.44 2.11 7.79
N LYS A 107 -17.75 1.85 7.91
CA LYS A 107 -18.30 1.04 9.00
C LYS A 107 -17.76 -0.39 8.97
N ALA A 108 -17.71 -1.04 7.81
CA ALA A 108 -17.19 -2.40 7.68
C ALA A 108 -15.71 -2.50 8.09
N ALA A 109 -14.90 -1.53 7.66
CA ALA A 109 -13.48 -1.48 7.98
C ALA A 109 -13.22 -1.21 9.47
N THR A 110 -13.85 -0.18 10.05
CA THR A 110 -13.64 0.22 11.45
C THR A 110 -14.21 -0.76 12.48
N HIS A 111 -15.24 -1.54 12.11
CA HIS A 111 -15.84 -2.55 12.99
C HIS A 111 -15.30 -3.96 12.77
N PHE A 112 -14.33 -4.17 11.88
CA PHE A 112 -13.72 -5.48 11.71
C PHE A 112 -13.08 -5.94 13.04
N LYS A 113 -13.45 -7.16 13.47
CA LYS A 113 -13.00 -7.78 14.74
C LYS A 113 -12.15 -9.03 14.53
N GLY A 114 -11.83 -9.38 13.28
CA GLY A 114 -10.93 -10.48 12.99
C GLY A 114 -9.47 -10.10 13.24
N PRO A 115 -8.55 -11.06 13.14
CA PRO A 115 -7.12 -10.78 13.22
C PRO A 115 -6.65 -9.94 12.03
N GLY A 116 -5.57 -9.19 12.22
CA GLY A 116 -4.93 -8.41 11.15
C GLY A 116 -5.65 -7.10 10.79
N ASN A 117 -5.20 -6.50 9.70
CA ASN A 117 -5.58 -5.18 9.23
C ASN A 117 -6.52 -5.25 8.02
N VAL A 118 -7.10 -4.10 7.67
CA VAL A 118 -8.05 -3.99 6.56
C VAL A 118 -7.37 -3.38 5.35
N LEU A 119 -7.55 -3.97 4.17
CA LEU A 119 -7.17 -3.38 2.89
C LEU A 119 -8.43 -3.00 2.10
N ILE A 120 -8.53 -1.74 1.69
CA ILE A 120 -9.60 -1.21 0.83
C ILE A 120 -9.01 -0.88 -0.54
N CYS A 121 -9.62 -1.40 -1.61
CA CYS A 121 -9.30 -1.02 -2.97
C CYS A 121 -10.50 -0.41 -3.70
N TRP A 122 -10.33 0.80 -4.24
CA TRP A 122 -11.43 1.54 -4.88
C TRP A 122 -10.98 2.42 -6.06
N GLU A 123 -11.92 3.16 -6.66
CA GLU A 123 -11.61 4.28 -7.54
C GLU A 123 -11.00 5.46 -6.78
N HIS A 124 -9.92 6.04 -7.30
CA HIS A 124 -9.15 7.13 -6.67
C HIS A 124 -9.99 8.28 -6.10
N LYS A 125 -11.03 8.75 -6.81
CA LYS A 125 -11.86 9.87 -6.34
C LYS A 125 -12.65 9.54 -5.07
N ALA A 126 -13.09 8.30 -4.95
CA ALA A 126 -13.89 7.82 -3.84
C ALA A 126 -13.05 7.47 -2.61
N LEU A 127 -11.73 7.30 -2.75
CA LEU A 127 -10.85 7.05 -1.60
C LEU A 127 -10.88 8.21 -0.61
N THR A 128 -10.91 9.45 -1.10
CA THR A 128 -11.08 10.65 -0.25
C THR A 128 -12.40 10.60 0.53
N ASP A 129 -13.51 10.24 -0.13
CA ASP A 129 -14.80 10.16 0.52
C ASP A 129 -14.85 9.04 1.57
N ILE A 130 -14.25 7.88 1.28
CA ILE A 130 -14.12 6.77 2.24
C ILE A 130 -13.31 7.19 3.47
N VAL A 131 -12.17 7.87 3.27
CA VAL A 131 -11.32 8.37 4.37
C VAL A 131 -12.07 9.37 5.26
N ARG A 132 -12.89 10.25 4.66
CA ARG A 132 -13.76 11.15 5.42
C ARG A 132 -14.77 10.40 6.27
N GLU A 133 -15.42 9.39 5.70
CA GLU A 133 -16.40 8.55 6.43
C GLU A 133 -15.75 7.67 7.51
N ILE A 134 -14.45 7.35 7.39
CA ILE A 134 -13.69 6.66 8.43
C ILE A 134 -13.49 7.55 9.67
N GLY A 135 -13.34 8.87 9.48
CA GLY A 135 -13.19 9.83 10.58
C GLY A 135 -12.18 10.95 10.33
N VAL A 136 -11.45 10.94 9.21
CA VAL A 136 -10.45 11.97 8.90
C VAL A 136 -11.16 13.20 8.34
N LEU A 137 -11.30 14.24 9.16
CA LEU A 137 -12.06 15.44 8.82
C LEU A 137 -11.29 16.44 7.94
N LYS A 138 -9.97 16.34 7.89
CA LYS A 138 -9.14 17.17 7.01
C LYS A 138 -9.39 16.78 5.56
N GLU A 139 -9.46 17.76 4.66
CA GLU A 139 -9.58 17.48 3.23
C GLU A 139 -8.28 16.90 2.66
N TRP A 140 -8.42 15.80 1.92
CA TRP A 140 -7.32 15.11 1.24
C TRP A 140 -7.69 14.85 -0.21
N VAL A 141 -6.70 14.90 -1.09
CA VAL A 141 -6.87 14.51 -2.50
C VAL A 141 -5.96 13.33 -2.77
N TYR A 142 -6.54 12.22 -3.20
CA TYR A 142 -5.74 11.07 -3.64
C TYR A 142 -4.97 11.46 -4.92
N PRO A 143 -3.65 11.27 -4.97
CA PRO A 143 -2.84 11.70 -6.11
C PRO A 143 -3.21 10.94 -7.39
N SER A 144 -2.81 11.46 -8.55
CA SER A 144 -3.05 10.80 -9.84
C SER A 144 -2.30 9.46 -10.00
N ARG A 145 -1.37 9.17 -9.08
CA ARG A 145 -0.57 7.97 -8.99
C ARG A 145 -1.41 6.70 -8.75
N PHE A 146 -0.84 5.55 -9.08
CA PHE A 146 -1.48 4.24 -8.92
C PHE A 146 -0.96 3.48 -7.71
N ASP A 147 0.15 3.92 -7.16
CA ASP A 147 0.98 3.14 -6.26
C ASP A 147 1.00 3.69 -4.84
N ILE A 148 0.14 4.65 -4.50
CA ILE A 148 0.18 5.29 -3.18
C ILE A 148 -0.63 4.48 -2.16
N ILE A 149 0.01 4.15 -1.06
CA ILE A 149 -0.62 3.47 0.06
C ILE A 149 -0.96 4.50 1.13
N TRP A 150 -2.25 4.63 1.40
CA TRP A 150 -2.75 5.40 2.53
C TRP A 150 -3.00 4.49 3.72
N ALA A 151 -2.81 5.02 4.93
CA ALA A 151 -3.17 4.36 6.17
C ALA A 151 -3.99 5.29 7.07
N VAL A 152 -5.01 4.73 7.71
CA VAL A 152 -5.75 5.36 8.79
C VAL A 152 -5.71 4.41 9.99
N LYS A 153 -5.00 4.82 11.04
CA LYS A 153 -4.84 4.04 12.27
C LYS A 153 -5.85 4.52 13.32
N PRO A 154 -6.25 3.68 14.29
CA PRO A 154 -6.99 4.14 15.45
C PRO A 154 -6.27 5.32 16.13
N PRO A 155 -6.98 6.38 16.55
CA PRO A 155 -8.44 6.51 16.68
C PRO A 155 -9.20 6.96 15.41
N TYR A 156 -8.57 6.83 14.23
CA TYR A 156 -9.13 7.07 12.89
C TYR A 156 -9.36 8.53 12.48
N ASP A 157 -8.60 9.45 13.07
CA ASP A 157 -8.68 10.89 12.83
C ASP A 157 -7.54 11.43 11.93
N VAL A 158 -6.49 10.64 11.71
CA VAL A 158 -5.32 11.02 10.89
C VAL A 158 -5.13 10.06 9.71
N LEU A 159 -4.91 10.65 8.53
CA LEU A 159 -4.45 9.95 7.33
C LEU A 159 -2.94 10.09 7.18
N GLU A 160 -2.27 8.97 6.96
CA GLU A 160 -0.84 8.90 6.65
C GLU A 160 -0.65 8.38 5.23
N VAL A 161 0.33 8.94 4.51
CA VAL A 161 0.90 8.28 3.33
C VAL A 161 2.02 7.38 3.83
N VAL A 162 1.82 6.07 3.74
CA VAL A 162 2.76 5.07 4.29
C VAL A 162 3.62 4.41 3.22
N GLY A 163 3.37 4.75 1.94
CA GLY A 163 4.38 4.56 0.90
C GLY A 163 3.90 4.37 -0.52
N SER A 164 4.84 3.89 -1.31
CA SER A 164 4.65 3.44 -2.68
C SER A 164 4.59 1.92 -2.71
N GLU A 165 3.74 1.34 -3.55
CA GLU A 165 3.66 -0.10 -3.79
C GLU A 165 5.00 -0.66 -4.31
N GLY A 166 5.83 0.16 -4.96
CA GLY A 166 7.20 -0.20 -5.35
C GLY A 166 7.26 -1.30 -6.40
N ILE A 167 6.27 -1.38 -7.30
CA ILE A 167 6.22 -2.40 -8.35
C ILE A 167 7.28 -2.09 -9.41
N ALA A 168 8.24 -3.01 -9.54
CA ALA A 168 9.37 -2.87 -10.47
C ALA A 168 8.90 -2.58 -11.91
N GLY A 169 9.45 -1.52 -12.49
CA GLY A 169 9.12 -1.07 -13.85
C GLY A 169 7.83 -0.27 -13.99
N LEU A 170 7.05 -0.10 -12.91
CA LEU A 170 5.85 0.75 -12.88
C LEU A 170 6.01 1.96 -11.97
N ASP A 171 6.69 1.78 -10.83
CA ASP A 171 6.75 2.78 -9.77
C ASP A 171 8.15 3.39 -9.64
N ASP A 172 8.19 4.68 -9.28
CA ASP A 172 9.44 5.42 -9.03
C ASP A 172 9.99 5.22 -7.60
N GLY A 173 9.24 4.54 -6.73
CA GLY A 173 9.59 4.32 -5.32
C GLY A 173 9.54 5.58 -4.44
N ILE A 174 9.19 6.74 -5.01
CA ILE A 174 9.16 8.02 -4.29
C ILE A 174 7.81 8.14 -3.61
N GLY A 175 7.75 8.02 -2.28
CA GLY A 175 6.47 8.06 -1.55
C GLY A 175 6.56 7.73 -0.07
N GLY A 176 7.74 7.28 0.39
CA GLY A 176 8.05 7.00 1.80
C GLY A 176 7.72 5.55 2.15
N VAL A 177 8.73 4.69 2.19
CA VAL A 177 8.71 3.21 2.34
C VAL A 177 8.15 2.44 1.14
N GLY A 178 9.05 2.07 0.23
CA GLY A 178 8.89 0.86 -0.61
C GLY A 178 9.08 -0.41 0.24
N PRO A 179 9.07 -1.61 -0.37
CA PRO A 179 9.22 -2.85 0.37
C PRO A 179 10.50 -2.79 1.22
N VAL A 180 10.36 -2.94 2.54
CA VAL A 180 11.51 -3.15 3.43
C VAL A 180 12.05 -4.54 3.10
N VAL A 181 12.86 -4.62 2.04
CA VAL A 181 13.78 -5.72 1.86
C VAL A 181 14.90 -5.44 2.84
N GLY A 182 14.95 -6.23 3.92
CA GLY A 182 16.04 -6.17 4.88
C GLY A 182 17.36 -6.40 4.14
N ILE A 183 18.11 -5.33 3.96
CA ILE A 183 19.55 -5.37 3.75
C ILE A 183 20.11 -4.07 4.31
N GLU A 184 20.94 -4.25 5.33
CA GLU A 184 21.89 -3.27 5.85
C GLU A 184 22.76 -2.77 4.70
N ASP A 185 22.94 -1.46 4.59
CA ASP A 185 24.28 -0.88 4.48
C ASP A 185 24.22 0.65 4.57
N GLU A 186 24.99 1.14 5.52
CA GLU A 186 25.40 2.53 5.67
C GLU A 186 26.00 3.05 4.37
N ILE A 187 25.64 4.27 3.98
CA ILE A 187 26.66 5.30 3.73
C ILE A 187 26.04 6.68 4.03
N GLY A 188 26.36 7.18 5.22
CA GLY A 188 26.38 8.62 5.41
C GLY A 188 27.60 9.18 4.69
N GLU A 189 27.41 10.26 3.93
CA GLU A 189 28.53 11.13 3.60
C GLU A 189 28.18 12.58 3.91
N VAL A 190 28.98 13.11 4.82
CA VAL A 190 28.95 14.44 5.40
C VAL A 190 29.59 15.43 4.43
N GLY A 191 29.04 16.65 4.39
CA GLY A 191 29.56 17.73 3.55
C GLY A 191 31.00 18.13 3.85
N GLY A 192 31.66 18.65 2.81
CA GLY A 192 32.97 19.29 2.90
C GLY A 192 33.11 20.35 1.82
N LYS A 193 33.09 21.62 2.24
CA LYS A 193 33.38 22.80 1.44
C LYS A 193 34.90 22.84 1.21
N GLY A 194 35.34 22.90 -0.04
CA GLY A 194 36.75 22.93 -0.41
C GLY A 194 37.09 24.21 -1.17
N ASP A 195 37.86 25.07 -0.51
CA ASP A 195 38.48 26.28 -1.00
C ASP A 195 40.01 26.07 -0.95
N GLY A 196 40.73 26.51 -1.98
CA GLY A 196 42.21 26.50 -2.07
C GLY A 196 42.74 25.48 -3.09
N GLU A 197 43.18 25.91 -4.28
CA GLU A 197 44.54 26.40 -4.58
C GLU A 197 45.47 25.23 -4.98
N GLU A 198 45.64 25.08 -6.30
CA GLU A 198 46.46 24.06 -6.94
C GLU A 198 47.85 24.64 -7.24
N VAL A 199 48.89 24.14 -6.56
CA VAL A 199 50.29 24.40 -6.88
C VAL A 199 51.03 23.10 -7.22
N GLY A 200 51.33 22.98 -8.52
CA GLY A 200 52.59 22.51 -9.13
C GLY A 200 53.43 21.38 -8.52
N VAL A 201 53.54 20.31 -9.34
CA VAL A 201 54.74 19.54 -9.75
C VAL A 201 55.68 18.89 -8.72
N GLY A 202 55.90 17.57 -8.89
CA GLY A 202 57.08 16.89 -8.34
C GLY A 202 57.04 15.35 -8.43
N LEU A 203 57.50 14.80 -9.56
CA LEU A 203 57.77 13.38 -9.78
C LEU A 203 58.85 12.86 -8.80
N MET A 204 58.62 11.72 -8.13
CA MET A 204 59.70 10.91 -7.53
C MET A 204 59.40 9.42 -7.77
N GLN A 205 60.30 8.78 -8.51
CA GLN A 205 60.34 7.35 -8.81
C GLN A 205 60.84 6.54 -7.61
N THR A 206 60.33 5.31 -7.44
CA THR A 206 61.06 4.26 -6.72
C THR A 206 60.98 2.93 -7.48
N ASN A 207 62.17 2.37 -7.71
CA ASN A 207 62.49 1.19 -8.51
C ASN A 207 62.00 -0.14 -7.89
N ILE A 208 61.57 -1.04 -8.76
CA ILE A 208 61.41 -2.48 -8.49
C ILE A 208 62.71 -3.18 -8.90
N ALA A 209 63.36 -3.88 -7.97
CA ALA A 209 64.45 -4.81 -8.26
C ALA A 209 63.91 -6.25 -8.15
N ILE A 210 64.08 -6.97 -9.24
CA ILE A 210 63.82 -8.38 -9.48
C ILE A 210 65.01 -9.22 -9.00
N ASN A 211 64.70 -10.43 -8.54
CA ASN A 211 65.57 -11.60 -8.64
C ASN A 211 64.71 -12.77 -9.11
#